data_AF-K6Z1Q8-F1
#
_entry.id   AF-K6Z1Q8-F1
#
_cell.length_a   1.000
_cell.length_b   1.000
_cell.length_c   1.000
_cell.angle_alpha   90.00
_cell.angle_beta   90.00
_cell.angle_gamma   90.00
#
_symmetry.space_group_name_H-M   'P 1'
#
loop_
_entity.id
_entity.type
_entity.pdbx_description
1 polymer ?
#
loop_
_entity_poly.entity_id
_entity_poly.type
_entity_poly.pdbx_seq_one_letter_code
_entity_poly.pdbx_strand_id
1 'polypeptide(L)'
;MRYHSLLPISALLSISVFSLLIHLNIMPSGITILEELKIAFAGYLYALILIIILAESIVYVGFYFPGQFFAVLLVVLAKPQWQDIVYLTLCMVVAATLGSGINYCLGHRLAKSNNAKKSLQKDGAQQEDYEETDEFSIKYLLIAMIHINSLAFYMFKQGEQNRPLKVVWFAGLLNLPYYLLLIFATSFLSEEVLQLAENTVFLITAISIWLLISGYLDYKKYRANM
;
A
#
# COMPACT_ATOMS: atom_id res chain seq x y z
N MET A 1 3.04 19.40 20.86
CA MET A 1 3.02 18.68 19.56
C MET A 1 4.08 17.58 19.62
N ARG A 2 3.70 16.34 19.25
CA ARG A 2 4.52 15.11 19.36
C ARG A 2 5.97 15.33 18.89
N TYR A 3 6.92 14.95 19.74
CA TYR A 3 8.36 14.95 19.43
C TYR A 3 8.63 14.18 18.14
N HIS A 4 9.41 14.76 17.22
CA HIS A 4 9.80 14.12 15.96
C HIS A 4 10.68 12.87 16.21
N SER A 5 11.35 12.81 17.36
CA SER A 5 12.15 11.68 17.85
C SER A 5 11.33 10.46 18.31
N LEU A 6 10.02 10.59 18.55
CA LEU A 6 9.21 9.48 19.08
C LEU A 6 9.09 8.31 18.08
N LEU A 7 9.05 8.63 16.78
CA LEU A 7 9.04 7.63 15.70
C LEU A 7 10.31 6.77 15.67
N PRO A 8 11.53 7.33 15.53
CA PRO A 8 12.75 6.52 15.51
C PRO A 8 12.99 5.79 16.84
N ILE A 9 12.60 6.36 18.00
CA ILE A 9 12.67 5.66 19.29
C ILE A 9 11.75 4.42 19.27
N SER A 10 10.50 4.57 18.84
CA SER A 10 9.58 3.44 18.77
C SER A 10 10.04 2.36 17.79
N ALA A 11 10.67 2.76 16.67
CA ALA A 11 11.25 1.84 15.71
C ALA A 11 12.45 1.07 16.30
N LEU A 12 13.36 1.76 17.00
CA LEU A 12 14.49 1.12 17.70
C LEU A 12 13.99 0.14 18.75
N LEU A 13 13.04 0.55 19.59
CA LEU A 13 12.48 -0.30 20.63
C LEU A 13 11.84 -1.55 20.02
N SER A 14 11.03 -1.39 18.97
CA SER A 14 10.41 -2.50 18.26
C SER A 14 11.45 -3.48 17.70
N ILE A 15 12.47 -2.97 16.98
CA ILE A 15 13.55 -3.80 16.42
C ILE A 15 14.34 -4.49 17.52
N SER A 16 14.65 -3.82 18.63
CA SER A 16 15.35 -4.43 19.77
C SER A 16 14.52 -5.55 20.39
N VAL A 17 13.22 -5.36 20.59
CA VAL A 17 12.32 -6.39 21.12
C VAL A 17 12.22 -7.58 20.16
N PHE A 18 12.00 -7.34 18.86
CA PHE A 18 11.94 -8.42 17.86
C PHE A 18 13.27 -9.16 17.77
N SER A 19 14.40 -8.46 17.76
CA SER A 19 15.74 -9.06 17.76
C SER A 19 15.96 -9.93 19.00
N LEU A 20 15.53 -9.47 20.18
CA LEU A 20 15.59 -10.26 21.41
C LEU A 20 14.71 -11.52 21.32
N LEU A 21 13.46 -11.39 20.85
CA LEU A 21 12.54 -12.53 20.70
C LEU A 21 13.07 -13.58 19.72
N ILE A 22 13.69 -13.14 18.62
CA ILE A 22 14.37 -14.01 17.66
C ILE A 22 15.58 -14.69 18.32
N HIS A 23 16.40 -13.94 19.06
CA HIS A 23 17.56 -14.50 19.75
C HIS A 23 17.18 -15.54 20.83
N LEU A 24 16.05 -15.33 21.50
CA LEU A 24 15.48 -16.27 22.48
C LEU A 24 14.75 -17.46 21.84
N ASN A 25 14.72 -17.58 20.52
CA ASN A 25 13.97 -18.60 19.76
C ASN A 25 12.46 -18.64 20.07
N ILE A 26 11.88 -17.55 20.57
CA ILE A 26 10.44 -17.42 20.81
C ILE A 26 9.72 -17.14 19.48
N MET A 27 10.38 -16.42 18.58
CA MET A 27 9.85 -16.05 17.26
C MET A 27 10.86 -16.43 16.17
N PRO A 28 10.44 -17.12 15.09
CA PRO A 28 11.30 -17.38 13.95
C PRO A 28 11.67 -16.06 13.24
N SER A 29 12.77 -16.09 12.49
CA SER A 29 13.19 -14.92 11.70
C SER A 29 12.15 -14.58 10.63
N GLY A 30 12.09 -13.32 10.20
CA GLY A 30 11.18 -12.90 9.14
C GLY A 30 11.35 -13.71 7.86
N ILE A 31 12.58 -14.02 7.46
CA ILE A 31 12.87 -14.84 6.28
C ILE A 31 12.35 -16.26 6.45
N THR A 32 12.53 -16.88 7.62
CA THR A 32 12.00 -18.23 7.90
C THR A 32 10.48 -18.24 7.78
N ILE A 33 9.78 -17.23 8.32
CA ILE A 33 8.32 -17.11 8.17
C ILE A 33 7.92 -17.01 6.69
N LEU A 34 8.66 -16.24 5.89
CA LEU A 34 8.35 -16.11 4.48
C LEU A 34 8.72 -17.38 3.66
N GLU A 35 9.77 -18.10 4.03
CA GLU A 35 10.12 -19.39 3.42
C GLU A 35 9.06 -20.44 3.74
N GLU A 36 8.60 -20.52 4.98
CA GLU A 36 7.48 -21.38 5.38
C GLU A 36 6.21 -21.02 4.61
N LEU A 37 5.92 -19.72 4.45
CA LEU A 37 4.78 -19.26 3.64
C LEU A 37 4.94 -19.66 2.17
N LYS A 38 6.14 -19.51 1.60
CA LYS A 38 6.45 -19.92 0.23
C LYS A 38 6.25 -21.43 0.04
N ILE A 39 6.69 -22.25 0.99
CA ILE A 39 6.53 -23.70 0.96
C ILE A 39 5.05 -24.08 1.09
N ALA A 40 4.33 -23.45 2.04
CA ALA A 40 2.92 -23.71 2.28
C ALA A 40 2.04 -23.38 1.06
N PHE A 41 2.42 -22.35 0.29
CA PHE A 41 1.73 -21.94 -0.93
C PHE A 41 2.48 -22.34 -2.21
N ALA A 42 3.33 -23.38 -2.14
CA ALA A 42 4.00 -23.91 -3.32
C ALA A 42 2.97 -24.30 -4.40
N GLY A 43 3.12 -23.76 -5.61
CA GLY A 43 2.16 -23.92 -6.71
C GLY A 43 1.00 -22.93 -6.74
N TYR A 44 0.76 -22.19 -5.65
CA TYR A 44 -0.30 -21.16 -5.53
C TYR A 44 0.25 -19.75 -5.28
N LEU A 45 1.56 -19.54 -5.44
CA LEU A 45 2.22 -18.27 -5.15
C LEU A 45 1.60 -17.08 -5.91
N TYR A 46 1.23 -17.25 -7.18
CA TYR A 46 0.55 -16.20 -7.95
C TYR A 46 -0.84 -15.87 -7.39
N ALA A 47 -1.58 -16.89 -6.94
CA ALA A 47 -2.89 -16.71 -6.32
C ALA A 47 -2.76 -16.02 -4.95
N LEU A 48 -1.74 -16.38 -4.17
CA LEU A 48 -1.42 -15.72 -2.89
C LEU A 48 -1.14 -14.23 -3.12
N ILE A 49 -0.26 -13.89 -4.08
CA ILE A 49 0.04 -12.49 -4.40
C ILE A 49 -1.22 -11.75 -4.88
N LEU A 50 -2.02 -12.38 -5.74
CA LEU A 50 -3.29 -11.80 -6.18
C LEU A 50 -4.20 -11.48 -4.99
N ILE A 51 -4.36 -12.40 -4.04
CA ILE A 51 -5.20 -12.21 -2.85
C ILE A 51 -4.63 -11.10 -1.94
N ILE A 52 -3.32 -11.08 -1.71
CA ILE A 52 -2.63 -10.08 -0.89
C ILE A 52 -2.84 -8.68 -1.46
N ILE A 53 -2.57 -8.50 -2.76
CA ILE A 53 -2.74 -7.22 -3.45
C ILE A 53 -4.22 -6.83 -3.53
N LEU A 54 -5.12 -7.80 -3.76
CA LEU A 54 -6.56 -7.53 -3.79
C LEU A 54 -7.03 -7.05 -2.42
N ALA A 55 -6.66 -7.73 -1.34
CA ALA A 55 -6.99 -7.36 0.02
C ALA A 55 -6.49 -5.95 0.33
N GLU A 56 -5.25 -5.63 0.00
CA GLU A 56 -4.71 -4.29 0.21
C GLU A 56 -5.39 -3.22 -0.66
N SER A 57 -5.77 -3.57 -1.90
CA SER A 57 -6.39 -2.60 -2.80
C SER A 57 -7.80 -2.18 -2.39
N ILE A 58 -8.45 -2.89 -1.48
CA ILE A 58 -9.78 -2.53 -0.95
C ILE A 58 -9.60 -1.49 0.15
N VAL A 59 -10.26 -0.32 0.03
CA VAL A 59 -10.08 0.84 0.92
C VAL A 59 -10.07 0.46 2.40
N TYR A 60 -11.02 -0.37 2.84
CA TYR A 60 -11.13 -0.72 4.26
C TYR A 60 -10.04 -1.67 4.75
N VAL A 61 -9.63 -2.62 3.90
CA VAL A 61 -8.70 -3.70 4.29
C VAL A 61 -7.24 -3.24 4.14
N GLY A 62 -6.92 -2.47 3.10
CA GLY A 62 -5.56 -1.96 2.83
C GLY A 62 -4.96 -1.02 3.87
N PHE A 63 -5.79 -0.45 4.75
CA PHE A 63 -5.28 0.32 5.87
C PHE A 63 -4.66 -0.52 6.97
N TYR A 64 -5.11 -1.77 7.10
CA TYR A 64 -4.66 -2.68 8.15
C TYR A 64 -3.61 -3.67 7.63
N PHE A 65 -3.53 -3.84 6.31
CA PHE A 65 -2.73 -4.88 5.69
C PHE A 65 -1.74 -4.30 4.67
N PRO A 66 -0.42 -4.28 4.96
CA PRO A 66 0.61 -3.74 4.07
C PRO A 66 0.98 -4.76 2.97
N GLY A 67 0.03 -5.04 2.07
CA GLY A 67 0.12 -6.08 1.05
C GLY A 67 1.28 -5.90 0.06
N GLN A 68 1.58 -4.68 -0.38
CA GLN A 68 2.60 -4.37 -1.38
C GLN A 68 3.99 -4.75 -0.88
N PHE A 69 4.24 -4.49 0.40
CA PHE A 69 5.48 -4.88 1.06
C PHE A 69 5.64 -6.40 1.09
N PHE A 70 4.59 -7.13 1.50
CA PHE A 70 4.62 -8.60 1.51
C PHE A 70 4.79 -9.19 0.10
N ALA A 71 4.10 -8.64 -0.89
CA ALA A 71 4.20 -9.07 -2.29
C ALA A 71 5.62 -8.89 -2.83
N VAL A 72 6.26 -7.74 -2.55
CA VAL A 72 7.66 -7.48 -2.92
C VAL A 72 8.60 -8.52 -2.29
N LEU A 73 8.47 -8.79 -0.99
CA LEU A 73 9.31 -9.78 -0.33
C LEU A 73 9.11 -11.20 -0.87
N LEU A 74 7.86 -11.59 -1.14
CA LEU A 74 7.55 -12.89 -1.74
C LEU A 74 8.14 -13.04 -3.15
N VAL A 75 8.12 -11.96 -3.96
CA VAL A 75 8.75 -11.93 -5.28
C VAL A 75 10.26 -12.06 -5.16
N VAL A 76 10.92 -11.33 -4.25
CA VAL A 76 12.37 -11.43 -4.01
C VAL A 76 12.77 -12.86 -3.61
N LEU A 77 12.04 -13.46 -2.67
CA LEU A 77 12.32 -14.83 -2.19
C LEU A 77 11.98 -15.92 -3.20
N ALA A 78 11.06 -15.65 -4.14
CA ALA A 78 10.71 -16.60 -5.19
C ALA A 78 11.82 -16.78 -6.22
N LYS A 79 12.75 -15.82 -6.37
CA LYS A 79 13.74 -15.76 -7.46
C LYS A 79 13.11 -16.08 -8.83
N PRO A 80 12.11 -15.29 -9.26
CA PRO A 80 11.29 -15.57 -10.43
C PRO A 80 12.12 -15.60 -11.72
N GLN A 81 11.75 -16.48 -12.64
CA GLN A 81 12.25 -16.43 -14.03
C GLN A 81 11.52 -15.34 -14.82
N TRP A 82 12.01 -15.03 -16.02
CA TRP A 82 11.40 -14.03 -16.90
C TRP A 82 9.90 -14.25 -17.17
N GLN A 83 9.46 -15.49 -17.29
CA GLN A 83 8.05 -15.83 -17.49
C GLN A 83 7.22 -15.53 -16.23
N ASP A 84 7.78 -15.80 -15.06
CA ASP A 84 7.14 -15.54 -13.77
C ASP A 84 6.91 -14.05 -13.55
N ILE A 85 7.86 -13.20 -13.97
CA ILE A 85 7.73 -11.74 -13.89
C ILE A 85 6.46 -11.28 -14.63
N VAL A 86 6.18 -11.83 -15.81
CA VAL A 86 4.98 -11.48 -16.60
C VAL A 86 3.72 -11.97 -15.90
N TYR A 87 3.68 -13.22 -15.42
CA TYR A 87 2.52 -13.76 -14.72
C TYR A 87 2.24 -13.04 -13.39
N LEU A 88 3.28 -12.71 -12.63
CA LEU A 88 3.20 -11.92 -11.40
C LEU A 88 2.64 -10.52 -11.70
N THR A 89 3.15 -9.86 -12.74
CA THR A 89 2.64 -8.56 -13.18
C THR A 89 1.16 -8.64 -13.52
N LEU A 90 0.77 -9.65 -14.30
CA LEU A 90 -0.62 -9.86 -14.67
C LEU A 90 -1.51 -10.07 -13.43
N CYS A 91 -1.09 -10.91 -12.49
CA CYS A 91 -1.81 -11.14 -11.24
C CYS A 91 -1.97 -9.86 -10.41
N MET A 92 -0.93 -9.03 -10.29
CA MET A 92 -1.01 -7.76 -9.56
C MET A 92 -1.95 -6.77 -10.25
N VAL A 93 -1.87 -6.65 -11.58
CA VAL A 93 -2.75 -5.77 -12.36
C VAL A 93 -4.20 -6.22 -12.25
N VAL A 94 -4.46 -7.53 -12.37
CA VAL A 94 -5.80 -8.10 -12.21
C VAL A 94 -6.31 -7.82 -10.79
N ALA A 95 -5.52 -8.07 -9.76
CA ALA A 95 -5.86 -7.78 -8.37
C ALA A 95 -6.22 -6.31 -8.15
N ALA A 96 -5.34 -5.39 -8.58
CA ALA A 96 -5.54 -3.95 -8.43
C ALA A 96 -6.76 -3.43 -9.23
N THR A 97 -7.02 -4.01 -10.40
CA THR A 97 -8.18 -3.66 -11.23
C THR A 97 -9.48 -4.14 -10.59
N LEU A 98 -9.49 -5.37 -10.07
CA LEU A 98 -10.62 -5.92 -9.32
C LEU A 98 -10.90 -5.08 -8.06
N GLY A 99 -9.86 -4.76 -7.30
CA GLY A 99 -9.96 -3.86 -6.14
C GLY A 99 -10.52 -2.49 -6.50
N SER A 100 -10.02 -1.89 -7.57
CA SER A 100 -10.55 -0.63 -8.10
C SER A 100 -12.04 -0.73 -8.46
N GLY A 101 -12.46 -1.83 -9.08
CA GLY A 101 -13.86 -2.12 -9.37
C GLY A 101 -14.72 -2.30 -8.11
N ILE A 102 -14.20 -2.99 -7.10
CA ILE A 102 -14.85 -3.13 -5.78
C ILE A 102 -15.03 -1.76 -5.15
N ASN A 103 -13.97 -0.96 -5.04
CA ASN A 103 -14.03 0.39 -4.45
C ASN A 103 -15.00 1.30 -5.19
N TYR A 104 -14.99 1.28 -6.53
CA TYR A 104 -15.95 2.00 -7.36
C TYR A 104 -17.39 1.56 -7.04
N CYS A 105 -17.66 0.25 -6.94
CA CYS A 105 -18.98 -0.27 -6.60
C CYS A 105 -19.42 0.13 -5.19
N LEU A 106 -18.51 0.10 -4.21
CA LEU A 106 -18.79 0.59 -2.86
C LEU A 106 -19.17 2.07 -2.86
N GLY A 107 -18.40 2.92 -3.55
CA GLY A 107 -18.70 4.35 -3.69
C GLY A 107 -20.06 4.59 -4.35
N HIS A 108 -20.34 3.88 -5.45
CA HIS A 108 -21.60 3.99 -6.19
C HIS A 108 -22.81 3.59 -5.33
N ARG A 109 -22.73 2.46 -4.61
CA ARG A 109 -23.82 2.00 -3.75
C ARG A 109 -24.11 2.96 -2.60
N LEU A 110 -23.06 3.53 -2.00
CA LEU A 110 -23.19 4.48 -0.90
C LEU A 110 -23.76 5.82 -1.39
N ALA A 111 -23.35 6.31 -2.55
CA ALA A 111 -23.92 7.49 -3.18
C ALA A 111 -25.41 7.32 -3.51
N LYS A 112 -25.80 6.17 -4.08
CA LYS A 112 -27.20 5.86 -4.37
C LYS A 112 -28.07 5.84 -3.10
N SER A 113 -27.54 5.30 -2.00
CA SER A 113 -28.22 5.31 -0.70
C SER A 113 -28.39 6.73 -0.14
N ASN A 114 -27.39 7.60 -0.30
CA ASN A 114 -27.45 9.00 0.15
C ASN A 114 -28.38 9.85 -0.71
N ASN A 115 -28.41 9.63 -2.03
CA ASN A 115 -29.33 10.33 -2.93
C ASN A 115 -30.78 9.90 -2.72
N ALA A 116 -31.05 8.63 -2.43
CA ALA A 116 -32.39 8.15 -2.04
C ALA A 116 -32.85 8.79 -0.71
N LYS A 117 -31.95 8.97 0.26
CA LYS A 117 -32.22 9.70 1.51
C LYS A 117 -32.45 11.20 1.28
N LYS A 118 -31.64 11.85 0.44
CA LYS A 118 -31.82 13.26 0.05
C LYS A 118 -33.13 13.49 -0.72
N SER A 119 -33.58 12.54 -1.54
CA SER A 119 -34.88 12.65 -2.23
C SER A 119 -36.09 12.54 -1.28
N LEU A 120 -35.95 11.83 -0.15
CA LEU A 120 -36.98 11.80 0.92
C LEU A 120 -36.95 13.04 1.82
N GLN A 121 -35.87 13.83 1.80
CA GLN A 121 -35.68 15.03 2.62
C GLN A 121 -35.84 16.34 1.81
N LYS A 122 -36.16 16.22 0.51
CA LYS A 122 -36.32 17.33 -0.45
C LYS A 122 -37.71 17.99 -0.44
N ASP A 123 -38.51 17.78 0.60
CA ASP A 123 -39.77 18.51 0.84
C ASP A 123 -39.62 19.73 1.79
N GLY A 124 -38.40 20.13 2.18
CA GLY A 124 -38.27 21.18 3.20
C GLY A 124 -37.01 22.03 3.33
N ALA A 125 -35.97 21.90 2.51
CA ALA A 125 -34.80 22.79 2.67
C ALA A 125 -34.04 23.05 1.36
N GLN A 126 -33.68 24.33 1.19
CA GLN A 126 -32.99 24.89 0.04
C GLN A 126 -31.69 24.16 -0.27
N GLN A 127 -31.49 23.99 -1.57
CA GLN A 127 -30.43 23.26 -2.22
C GLN A 127 -29.15 24.10 -2.19
N GLU A 128 -28.15 23.72 -1.39
CA GLU A 128 -26.79 24.20 -1.60
C GLU A 128 -26.20 23.44 -2.78
N ASP A 129 -26.17 24.13 -3.93
CA ASP A 129 -25.48 23.70 -5.13
C ASP A 129 -23.97 23.62 -4.85
N TYR A 130 -23.47 22.41 -4.58
CA TYR A 130 -22.05 22.12 -4.70
C TYR A 130 -21.75 21.95 -6.18
N GLU A 131 -21.03 22.92 -6.75
CA GLU A 131 -20.58 22.96 -8.15
C GLU A 131 -19.99 21.60 -8.59
N GLU A 132 -20.67 21.01 -9.59
CA GLU A 132 -20.21 19.84 -10.34
C GLU A 132 -19.05 20.22 -11.27
N THR A 133 -17.85 20.39 -10.72
CA THR A 133 -16.66 20.47 -11.56
C THR A 133 -15.49 19.82 -10.86
N ASP A 134 -15.18 18.60 -11.29
CA ASP A 134 -13.82 18.33 -11.74
C ASP A 134 -13.82 17.16 -12.71
N GLU A 135 -13.45 17.50 -13.94
CA GLU A 135 -13.30 16.59 -15.07
C GLU A 135 -12.40 15.40 -14.70
N PHE A 136 -12.60 14.30 -15.41
CA PHE A 136 -11.67 13.18 -15.43
C PHE A 136 -10.27 13.68 -15.80
N SER A 137 -9.46 13.99 -14.79
CA SER A 137 -8.11 14.48 -14.99
C SER A 137 -7.13 13.34 -14.73
N ILE A 138 -6.52 12.89 -15.83
CA ILE A 138 -5.49 11.86 -15.89
C ILE A 138 -4.33 12.19 -14.93
N LYS A 139 -4.09 13.47 -14.65
CA LYS A 139 -3.11 13.93 -13.66
C LYS A 139 -3.43 13.41 -12.27
N TYR A 140 -4.68 13.49 -11.83
CA TYR A 140 -5.09 12.98 -10.51
C TYR A 140 -5.07 11.45 -10.47
N LEU A 141 -5.39 10.79 -11.58
CA LEU A 141 -5.24 9.33 -11.68
C LEU A 141 -3.78 8.93 -11.50
N LEU A 142 -2.85 9.56 -12.21
CA LEU A 142 -1.41 9.31 -12.08
C LEU A 142 -0.89 9.56 -10.65
N ILE A 143 -1.34 10.65 -10.01
CA ILE A 143 -0.99 10.96 -8.62
C ILE A 143 -1.55 9.88 -7.68
N ALA A 144 -2.80 9.45 -7.90
CA ALA A 144 -3.42 8.41 -7.09
C ALA A 144 -2.74 7.04 -7.26
N MET A 145 -2.17 6.76 -8.43
CA MET A 145 -1.47 5.50 -8.72
C MET A 145 -0.12 5.35 -8.01
N ILE A 146 0.43 6.42 -7.41
CA ILE A 146 1.67 6.35 -6.62
C ILE A 146 1.53 5.35 -5.47
N HIS A 147 0.33 5.20 -4.91
CA HIS A 147 0.08 4.31 -3.78
C HIS A 147 -1.27 3.62 -3.93
N ILE A 148 -1.33 2.32 -3.65
CA ILE A 148 -2.56 1.52 -3.83
C ILE A 148 -3.73 2.05 -2.99
N ASN A 149 -3.50 2.44 -1.73
CA ASN A 149 -4.52 3.09 -0.89
C ASN A 149 -5.02 4.42 -1.48
N SER A 150 -4.16 5.24 -2.08
CA SER A 150 -4.57 6.48 -2.76
C SER A 150 -5.44 6.19 -3.98
N LEU A 151 -5.07 5.17 -4.77
CA LEU A 151 -5.88 4.67 -5.88
C LEU A 151 -7.24 4.17 -5.40
N ALA A 152 -7.28 3.46 -4.28
CA ALA A 152 -8.50 2.92 -3.69
C ALA A 152 -9.51 4.04 -3.36
N PHE A 153 -9.05 5.13 -2.73
CA PHE A 153 -9.88 6.30 -2.47
C PHE A 153 -10.31 7.04 -3.71
N TYR A 154 -9.40 7.22 -4.66
CA TYR A 154 -9.72 7.85 -5.93
C TYR A 154 -10.86 7.08 -6.61
N MET A 155 -10.74 5.75 -6.71
CA MET A 155 -11.76 4.90 -7.33
C MET A 155 -13.08 4.90 -6.56
N PHE A 156 -13.03 4.93 -5.23
CA PHE A 156 -14.22 5.09 -4.40
C PHE A 156 -14.95 6.41 -4.72
N LYS A 157 -14.23 7.53 -4.78
CA LYS A 157 -14.79 8.85 -5.12
C LYS A 157 -15.35 8.89 -6.55
N GLN A 158 -14.69 8.23 -7.51
CA GLN A 158 -15.20 8.09 -8.87
C GLN A 158 -16.53 7.31 -8.91
N GLY A 159 -16.65 6.27 -8.07
CA GLY A 159 -17.89 5.53 -7.86
C GLY A 159 -19.00 6.39 -7.27
N GLU A 160 -18.68 7.18 -6.24
CA GLU A 160 -19.61 8.11 -5.60
C GLU A 160 -20.18 9.13 -6.60
N GLN A 161 -19.33 9.62 -7.51
CA GLN A 161 -19.69 10.58 -8.56
C GLN A 161 -20.34 9.94 -9.80
N ASN A 162 -20.64 8.63 -9.80
CA ASN A 162 -21.24 7.91 -10.93
C ASN A 162 -20.48 8.06 -12.26
N ARG A 163 -19.15 8.19 -12.21
CA ARG A 163 -18.30 8.36 -13.39
C ARG A 163 -18.21 7.06 -14.19
N PRO A 164 -17.96 7.09 -15.52
CA PRO A 164 -18.00 5.87 -16.32
C PRO A 164 -16.99 4.82 -15.86
N LEU A 165 -17.39 3.54 -15.84
CA LEU A 165 -16.53 2.39 -15.50
C LEU A 165 -15.25 2.28 -16.33
N LYS A 166 -15.16 2.98 -17.46
CA LYS A 166 -13.94 3.13 -18.26
C LYS A 166 -12.74 3.57 -17.42
N VAL A 167 -12.96 4.37 -16.37
CA VAL A 167 -11.89 4.84 -15.46
C VAL A 167 -11.17 3.67 -14.78
N VAL A 168 -11.90 2.62 -14.38
CA VAL A 168 -11.32 1.41 -13.76
C VAL A 168 -10.46 0.66 -14.76
N TRP A 169 -10.93 0.53 -16.01
CA TRP A 169 -10.19 -0.17 -17.05
C TRP A 169 -8.92 0.58 -17.47
N PHE A 170 -9.00 1.91 -17.61
CA PHE A 170 -7.84 2.75 -17.87
C PHE A 170 -6.81 2.68 -16.74
N ALA A 171 -7.24 2.68 -15.48
CA ALA A 171 -6.34 2.51 -14.35
C ALA A 171 -5.62 1.16 -14.37
N GLY A 172 -6.33 0.08 -14.69
CA GLY A 172 -5.73 -1.25 -14.88
C GLY A 172 -4.69 -1.27 -15.99
N LEU A 173 -5.01 -0.70 -17.15
CA LEU A 173 -4.09 -0.64 -18.29
C LEU A 173 -2.83 0.19 -17.97
N LEU A 174 -2.98 1.31 -17.28
CA LEU A 174 -1.86 2.19 -16.92
C LEU A 174 -1.02 1.62 -15.77
N ASN A 175 -1.61 0.80 -14.91
CA ASN A 175 -0.90 0.06 -13.86
C ASN A 175 0.04 -1.02 -14.41
N LEU A 176 -0.24 -1.54 -15.61
CA LEU A 176 0.56 -2.62 -16.20
C LEU A 176 2.04 -2.26 -16.39
N PRO A 177 2.41 -1.16 -17.10
CA PRO A 177 3.82 -0.79 -17.23
C PRO A 177 4.45 -0.41 -15.88
N TYR A 178 3.68 0.15 -14.96
CA TYR A 178 4.16 0.50 -13.62
C TYR A 178 4.55 -0.74 -12.80
N TYR A 179 3.65 -1.73 -12.69
CA TYR A 179 3.93 -2.96 -11.94
C TYR A 179 4.98 -3.83 -12.62
N LEU A 180 5.03 -3.84 -13.95
CA LEU A 180 6.08 -4.55 -14.69
C LEU A 180 7.46 -4.00 -14.33
N LEU A 181 7.62 -2.67 -14.35
CA LEU A 181 8.87 -2.01 -14.00
C LEU A 181 9.23 -2.28 -12.53
N LEU A 182 8.25 -2.22 -11.62
CA LEU A 182 8.45 -2.50 -10.21
C LEU A 182 8.96 -3.93 -9.98
N ILE A 183 8.25 -4.95 -10.48
CA ILE A 183 8.66 -6.36 -10.32
C ILE A 183 10.01 -6.61 -10.99
N PHE A 184 10.24 -6.04 -12.16
CA PHE A 184 11.52 -6.16 -12.86
C PHE A 184 12.67 -5.57 -12.03
N ALA A 185 12.51 -4.33 -11.54
CA ALA A 185 13.51 -3.68 -10.69
C ALA A 185 13.74 -4.46 -9.40
N THR A 186 12.68 -4.89 -8.71
CA THR A 186 12.77 -5.69 -7.49
C THR A 186 13.45 -7.04 -7.73
N SER A 187 13.17 -7.71 -8.85
CA SER A 187 13.82 -8.97 -9.20
C SER A 187 15.32 -8.76 -9.48
N PHE A 188 15.67 -7.67 -10.17
CA PHE A 188 17.06 -7.36 -10.51
C PHE A 188 17.89 -6.94 -9.29
N LEU A 189 17.29 -6.20 -8.34
CA LEU A 189 17.92 -5.79 -7.09
C LEU A 189 17.71 -6.78 -5.94
N SER A 190 17.17 -7.97 -6.21
CA SER A 190 16.72 -8.92 -5.18
C SER A 190 17.80 -9.29 -4.16
N GLU A 191 19.04 -9.51 -4.62
CA GLU A 191 20.17 -9.84 -3.75
C GLU A 191 20.57 -8.68 -2.83
N GLU A 192 20.67 -7.47 -3.38
CA GLU A 192 20.99 -6.25 -2.64
C GLU A 192 19.91 -5.95 -1.59
N VAL A 193 18.63 -6.05 -1.96
CA VAL A 193 17.49 -5.79 -1.08
C VAL A 193 17.45 -6.79 0.08
N LEU A 194 17.70 -8.08 -0.20
CA LEU A 194 17.71 -9.12 0.83
C LEU A 194 18.89 -8.92 1.81
N GLN A 195 20.08 -8.63 1.29
CA GLN A 195 21.26 -8.37 2.14
C GLN A 195 21.08 -7.12 3.01
N LEU A 196 20.46 -6.06 2.48
CA LEU A 196 20.10 -4.86 3.23
C LEU A 196 19.07 -5.15 4.33
N ALA A 197 18.06 -5.97 4.03
CA ALA A 197 17.01 -6.32 4.98
C ALA A 197 17.52 -7.22 6.12
N GLU A 198 18.49 -8.10 5.84
CA GLU A 198 19.09 -9.00 6.85
C GLU A 198 20.13 -8.31 7.73
N ASN A 199 20.72 -7.20 7.26
CA ASN A 199 21.75 -6.49 8.00
C ASN A 199 21.14 -5.67 9.15
N THR A 200 20.95 -6.34 10.28
CA THR A 200 20.45 -5.74 11.53
C THR A 200 21.30 -4.55 11.97
N VAL A 201 22.63 -4.61 11.74
CA VAL A 201 23.55 -3.50 12.05
C VAL A 201 23.28 -2.30 11.18
N PHE A 202 23.02 -2.50 9.88
CA PHE A 202 22.64 -1.42 8.97
C PHE A 202 21.33 -0.75 9.40
N LEU A 203 20.30 -1.54 9.71
CA LEU A 203 19.00 -1.03 10.18
C LEU A 203 19.15 -0.20 11.47
N ILE A 204 19.86 -0.73 12.46
CA ILE A 204 20.14 -0.02 13.72
C ILE A 204 20.91 1.27 13.45
N THR A 205 21.92 1.24 12.57
CA THR A 205 22.73 2.41 12.23
C THR A 205 21.90 3.49 11.54
N ALA A 206 21.10 3.12 10.54
CA ALA A 206 20.24 4.04 9.81
C ALA A 206 19.21 4.70 10.73
N ILE A 207 18.57 3.92 11.61
CA ILE A 207 17.58 4.45 12.57
C ILE A 207 18.26 5.28 13.65
N SER A 208 19.49 4.94 14.05
CA SER A 208 20.27 5.76 14.99
C SER A 208 20.65 7.11 14.39
N ILE A 209 21.05 7.16 13.12
CA ILE A 209 21.29 8.42 12.40
C ILE A 209 19.99 9.22 12.33
N TRP A 210 18.87 8.57 12.00
CA TRP A 210 17.56 9.23 11.97
C TRP A 210 17.16 9.77 13.36
N LEU A 211 17.42 9.01 14.43
CA LEU A 211 17.19 9.44 15.80
C LEU A 211 18.02 10.67 16.13
N LEU A 212 19.30 10.70 15.77
CA LEU A 212 20.18 11.84 16.00
C LEU A 212 19.69 13.09 15.27
N ILE A 213 19.29 12.96 14.00
CA ILE A 213 18.76 14.08 13.20
C ILE A 213 17.44 14.59 13.79
N SER A 214 16.50 13.69 14.09
CA SER A 214 15.21 14.04 14.71
C SER A 214 15.39 14.66 16.10
N GLY A 215 16.32 14.14 16.90
CA GLY A 215 16.67 14.69 18.21
C GLY A 215 17.28 16.09 18.11
N TYR A 216 18.16 16.33 17.14
CA TYR A 216 18.70 17.66 16.87
C TYR A 216 17.60 18.65 16.45
N LEU A 217 16.68 18.24 15.58
CA LEU A 217 15.56 19.07 15.15
C LEU A 217 14.60 19.40 16.31
N ASP A 218 14.29 18.41 17.16
CA ASP A 218 13.49 18.61 18.38
C ASP A 218 14.19 19.58 19.34
N TYR A 219 15.50 19.45 19.55
CA TYR A 219 16.29 20.35 20.40
C TYR A 219 16.33 21.78 19.86
N LYS A 220 16.55 21.96 18.55
CA LYS A 220 16.53 23.27 17.88
C LYS A 220 15.16 23.94 18.04
N LYS A 221 14.07 23.18 17.90
CA LYS A 221 12.69 23.66 18.04
C LYS A 221 12.35 24.03 19.49
N TYR A 222 12.85 23.26 20.46
CA TYR A 222 12.71 23.57 21.87
C TYR A 222 13.44 24.87 22.24
N ARG A 223 14.68 25.06 21.76
CA ARG A 223 15.46 26.28 21.98
C ARG A 223 14.86 27.53 21.32
N ALA A 224 14.17 27.39 20.19
CA ALA A 224 13.52 28.50 19.50
C ALA A 224 12.18 28.93 20.15
N ASN A 225 11.59 28.08 20.98
CA ASN A 225 10.34 28.34 21.71
C ASN A 225 10.58 28.74 23.20
N MET A 226 11.84 28.83 23.63
CA MET A 226 12.27 29.47 24.89
C MET A 226 12.72 30.90 24.60
#